data_AF-A0A352KL73-F1
#
_entry.id   AF-A0A352KL73-F1
#
_cell.length_a   1.000
_cell.length_b   1.000
_cell.length_c   1.000
_cell.angle_alpha   90.00
_cell.angle_beta   90.00
_cell.angle_gamma   90.00
#
_symmetry.space_group_name_H-M   'P 1'
#
loop_
_entity.id
_entity.type
_entity.pdbx_description
1 polymer ?
#
loop_
_entity_poly.entity_id
_entity_poly.type
_entity_poly.pdbx_seq_one_letter_code
_entity_poly.pdbx_strand_id
1 'polypeptide(L)'
;EQANARLEWQKPWDTTFEGSLETGEISWFKGGQLNVSANCLDRHLATRGEQVAIIWEGDDPKDSQQITYKQLHQEVCRFANALKSRGVKKGDRICIYMPMV
;
A
#
# COMPACT_ATOMS: atom_id res chain seq x y z
N GLU A 1 -5.70 16.53 12.45
CA GLU A 1 -5.49 15.55 13.54
C GLU A 1 -5.59 14.10 13.07
N GLN A 2 -6.73 13.65 12.53
CA GLN A 2 -6.93 12.24 12.10
C GLN A 2 -5.86 11.72 11.11
N ALA A 3 -5.43 12.54 10.15
CA ALA A 3 -4.44 12.15 9.15
C ALA A 3 -3.07 11.78 9.74
N ASN A 4 -2.64 12.45 10.83
CA ASN A 4 -1.39 12.10 11.53
C ASN A 4 -1.57 10.89 12.46
N ALA A 5 -2.80 10.66 12.95
CA ALA A 5 -3.08 9.54 13.86
C ALA A 5 -3.22 8.19 13.13
N ARG A 6 -3.61 8.21 11.85
CA ARG A 6 -3.94 7.00 11.08
C ARG A 6 -2.89 6.64 10.04
N LEU A 7 -2.14 7.63 9.55
CA LEU A 7 -1.14 7.46 8.50
C LEU A 7 0.23 7.91 8.99
N GLU A 8 1.24 7.17 8.57
CA GLU A 8 2.64 7.53 8.73
C GLU A 8 3.11 8.28 7.49
N TRP A 9 3.60 9.49 7.71
CA TRP A 9 4.04 10.41 6.66
C TRP A 9 5.57 10.45 6.64
N GLN A 10 6.14 10.32 5.45
CA GLN A 10 7.58 10.54 5.24
C GLN A 10 7.93 12.02 5.30
N LYS A 11 7.02 12.86 4.76
CA LYS A 11 7.05 14.31 4.91
C LYS A 11 5.64 14.79 5.26
N PRO A 12 5.46 15.58 6.34
CA PRO A 12 4.17 16.20 6.63
C PRO A 12 3.76 17.17 5.51
N TRP A 13 2.45 17.43 5.42
CA TRP A 13 1.89 18.34 4.42
C TRP A 13 2.00 19.80 4.85
N ASP A 14 2.02 20.68 3.86
CA ASP A 14 2.09 22.13 4.04
C ASP A 14 0.67 22.74 4.08
N THR A 15 -0.29 22.12 3.37
CA THR A 15 -1.69 22.59 3.29
C THR A 15 -2.66 21.42 3.37
N THR A 16 -3.62 21.48 4.30
CA THR A 16 -4.57 20.38 4.53
C THR A 16 -5.55 20.21 3.38
N PHE A 17 -6.14 21.30 2.88
CA PHE A 17 -7.10 21.29 1.78
C PHE A 17 -7.01 22.58 0.97
N GLU A 18 -7.06 22.45 -0.35
CA GLU A 18 -7.17 23.54 -1.31
C GLU A 18 -7.98 23.02 -2.51
N GLY A 19 -9.04 23.72 -2.92
CA GLY A 19 -9.75 23.33 -4.13
C GLY A 19 -11.08 24.02 -4.40
N SER A 20 -11.58 23.83 -5.62
CA SER A 20 -12.88 24.28 -6.10
C SER A 20 -13.56 23.18 -6.92
N LEU A 21 -14.84 22.94 -6.64
CA LEU A 21 -15.66 22.00 -7.39
C LEU A 21 -16.00 22.52 -8.79
N GLU A 22 -16.01 23.84 -8.98
CA GLU A 22 -16.31 24.46 -10.27
C GLU A 22 -15.16 24.26 -11.27
N THR A 23 -13.92 24.33 -10.80
CA THR A 23 -12.71 24.10 -11.63
C THR A 23 -12.30 22.63 -11.69
N GLY A 24 -12.82 21.79 -10.78
CA GLY A 24 -12.41 20.40 -10.63
C GLY A 24 -11.03 20.23 -9.99
N GLU A 25 -10.44 21.30 -9.46
CA GLU A 25 -9.14 21.27 -8.81
C GLU A 25 -9.33 20.97 -7.32
N ILE A 26 -8.99 19.75 -6.90
CA ILE A 26 -9.15 19.31 -5.51
C ILE A 26 -7.83 18.72 -5.03
N SER A 27 -7.23 19.31 -4.00
CA SER A 27 -5.99 18.85 -3.39
C SER A 27 -6.15 18.70 -1.87
N TRP A 28 -5.83 17.51 -1.37
CA TRP A 28 -5.74 17.23 0.06
C TRP A 28 -4.29 16.93 0.44
N PHE A 29 -3.85 17.44 1.58
CA PHE A 29 -2.52 17.22 2.15
C PHE A 29 -1.38 17.59 1.18
N LYS A 30 -1.52 18.74 0.51
CA LYS A 30 -0.56 19.24 -0.48
C LYS A 30 0.82 19.42 0.15
N GLY A 31 1.84 18.96 -0.55
CA GLY A 31 3.24 18.96 -0.08
C GLY A 31 3.60 17.76 0.81
N GLY A 32 2.62 16.97 1.27
CA GLY A 32 2.83 15.76 2.04
C GLY A 32 3.32 14.60 1.18
N GLN A 33 4.14 13.73 1.77
CA GLN A 33 4.66 12.53 1.11
C GLN A 33 4.47 11.32 2.00
N LEU A 34 3.93 10.25 1.42
CA LEU A 34 3.76 8.96 2.06
C LEU A 34 3.91 7.84 1.03
N ASN A 35 4.09 6.62 1.51
CA ASN A 35 4.06 5.42 0.69
C ASN A 35 2.93 4.50 1.21
N VAL A 36 2.06 4.06 0.29
CA VAL A 36 0.89 3.24 0.64
C VAL A 36 1.30 1.85 1.15
N SER A 37 2.26 1.17 0.49
CA SER A 37 2.70 -0.15 0.93
C SER A 37 3.38 -0.08 2.30
N ALA A 38 4.14 0.98 2.58
CA ALA A 38 4.76 1.19 3.88
C ALA A 38 3.71 1.34 5.02
N ASN A 39 2.62 2.04 4.74
CA ASN A 39 1.49 2.18 5.67
C ASN A 39 0.68 0.88 5.82
N CYS A 40 0.58 0.07 4.77
CA CYS A 40 -0.15 -1.19 4.80
C CYS A 40 0.68 -2.37 5.36
N LEU A 41 2.01 -2.34 5.26
CA LEU A 41 2.88 -3.48 5.54
C LEU A 41 4.05 -3.09 6.47
N ASP A 42 4.97 -2.26 6.00
CA ASP A 42 6.29 -2.05 6.63
C ASP A 42 6.18 -1.58 8.08
N ARG A 43 5.30 -0.61 8.38
CA ARG A 43 5.11 -0.09 9.74
C ARG A 43 4.62 -1.14 10.74
N HIS A 44 4.04 -2.24 10.25
CA HIS A 44 3.51 -3.33 11.07
C HIS A 44 4.55 -4.42 11.33
N LEU A 45 5.67 -4.47 10.61
CA LEU A 45 6.62 -5.58 10.70
C LEU A 45 7.27 -5.71 12.08
N ALA A 46 7.61 -4.59 12.72
CA ALA A 46 8.30 -4.58 14.00
C ALA A 46 7.46 -5.16 15.15
N THR A 47 6.14 -4.98 15.10
CA THR A 47 5.22 -5.34 16.21
C THR A 47 4.25 -6.46 15.88
N ARG A 48 3.95 -6.66 14.59
CA ARG A 48 2.91 -7.58 14.09
C ARG A 48 3.44 -8.46 12.95
N GLY A 49 4.76 -8.59 12.77
CA GLY A 49 5.35 -9.32 11.65
C GLY A 49 4.83 -10.76 11.48
N GLU A 50 4.69 -11.50 12.59
CA GLU A 50 4.18 -12.88 12.58
C GLU A 50 2.65 -12.96 12.68
N GLN A 51 1.96 -11.83 12.80
CA GLN A 51 0.49 -11.81 12.77
C GLN A 51 0.00 -12.03 11.32
N VAL A 52 -1.07 -12.82 11.19
CA VAL A 52 -1.77 -13.02 9.92
C VAL A 52 -2.32 -11.69 9.39
N ALA A 53 -1.91 -11.34 8.18
CA ALA A 53 -2.36 -10.16 7.44
C ALA A 53 -3.49 -10.52 6.46
N ILE A 54 -3.36 -11.66 5.77
CA ILE A 54 -4.36 -12.18 4.83
C ILE A 54 -4.74 -13.59 5.26
N ILE A 55 -6.04 -13.82 5.39
CA ILE A 55 -6.63 -15.16 5.38
C ILE A 55 -7.16 -15.35 3.97
N TRP A 56 -6.49 -16.16 3.19
CA TRP A 56 -6.91 -16.51 1.84
C TRP A 56 -7.70 -17.81 1.90
N GLU A 57 -8.91 -17.78 1.36
CA GLU A 57 -9.77 -18.96 1.26
C GLU A 57 -9.84 -19.36 -0.21
N GLY A 58 -9.32 -20.55 -0.52
CA GLY A 58 -9.37 -21.11 -1.87
C GLY A 58 -10.73 -21.72 -2.20
N ASP A 59 -10.90 -22.13 -3.45
CA ASP A 59 -12.12 -22.82 -3.89
C ASP A 59 -12.31 -24.19 -3.19
N ASP A 60 -11.20 -24.91 -2.93
CA ASP A 60 -11.17 -26.04 -2.00
C ASP A 60 -10.65 -25.54 -0.63
N PRO A 61 -11.35 -25.80 0.49
CA PRO A 61 -10.86 -25.45 1.83
C PRO A 61 -9.47 -25.97 2.19
N LYS A 62 -8.97 -26.99 1.47
CA LYS A 62 -7.60 -27.50 1.62
C LYS A 62 -6.53 -26.55 1.08
N ASP A 63 -6.91 -25.65 0.18
CA ASP A 63 -5.98 -24.71 -0.43
C ASP A 63 -5.85 -23.42 0.39
N SER A 64 -6.74 -23.17 1.36
CA SER A 64 -6.73 -21.95 2.17
C SER A 64 -5.39 -21.70 2.89
N GLN A 65 -4.96 -20.43 2.92
CA GLN A 65 -3.66 -20.03 3.46
C GLN A 65 -3.80 -18.86 4.44
N GLN A 66 -2.94 -18.87 5.46
CA GLN A 66 -2.74 -17.74 6.34
C GLN A 66 -1.38 -17.11 6.02
N ILE A 67 -1.40 -15.86 5.60
CA ILE A 67 -0.21 -15.13 5.18
C ILE A 67 0.07 -14.05 6.22
N THR A 68 1.23 -14.11 6.87
CA THR A 68 1.65 -13.13 7.87
C THR A 68 2.09 -11.81 7.23
N TYR A 69 2.12 -10.73 8.00
CA TYR A 69 2.65 -9.43 7.52
C TYR A 69 4.07 -9.57 6.95
N LYS A 70 4.91 -10.39 7.58
CA LYS A 70 6.29 -10.63 7.14
C LYS A 70 6.35 -11.39 5.82
N GLN A 71 5.54 -12.43 5.65
CA GLN A 71 5.45 -13.18 4.39
C GLN A 71 4.92 -12.28 3.26
N LEU A 72 3.84 -11.54 3.53
CA LEU A 72 3.25 -10.62 2.56
C LEU A 72 4.23 -9.52 2.13
N HIS A 73 4.96 -8.92 3.07
CA HIS A 73 5.98 -7.93 2.76
C HIS A 73 7.08 -8.51 1.86
N GLN A 74 7.55 -9.74 2.12
CA GLN A 74 8.56 -10.41 1.30
C GLN A 74 8.07 -10.62 -0.14
N GLU A 75 6.84 -11.11 -0.33
CA GLU A 75 6.25 -11.34 -1.65
C GLU A 75 6.02 -10.02 -2.42
N VAL A 76 5.54 -8.97 -1.74
CA VAL A 76 5.37 -7.63 -2.34
C VAL A 76 6.71 -7.05 -2.76
N CYS A 77 7.75 -7.13 -1.93
CA CYS A 77 9.08 -6.67 -2.30
C CYS A 77 9.68 -7.46 -3.48
N ARG A 78 9.48 -8.77 -3.52
CA ARG A 78 9.91 -9.62 -4.63
C ARG A 78 9.25 -9.18 -5.94
N PHE A 79 7.93 -8.99 -5.93
CA PHE A 79 7.18 -8.52 -7.09
C PHE A 79 7.61 -7.10 -7.51
N ALA A 80 7.76 -6.17 -6.55
CA ALA A 80 8.23 -4.82 -6.82
C ALA A 80 9.62 -4.79 -7.48
N ASN A 81 10.55 -5.64 -7.03
CA ASN A 81 11.86 -5.76 -7.65
C ASN A 81 11.80 -6.36 -9.06
N ALA A 82 10.89 -7.31 -9.30
CA ALA A 82 10.64 -7.87 -10.63
C ALA A 82 10.01 -6.86 -11.60
N LEU A 83 9.24 -5.89 -11.11
CA LEU A 83 8.73 -4.77 -11.91
C LEU A 83 9.86 -3.77 -12.22
N LYS A 84 10.66 -3.41 -11.21
CA LYS A 84 11.82 -2.52 -11.39
C LYS A 84 12.83 -3.07 -12.40
N SER A 85 13.10 -4.38 -12.38
CA SER A 85 14.01 -5.01 -13.35
C SER A 85 13.48 -4.98 -14.78
N ARG A 86 12.15 -4.87 -14.96
CA ARG A 86 11.50 -4.65 -16.25
C ARG A 86 11.38 -3.17 -16.63
N GLY A 87 12.01 -2.28 -15.88
CA GLY A 87 12.10 -0.85 -16.20
C GLY A 87 10.93 0.01 -15.75
N VAL A 88 10.02 -0.52 -14.93
CA VAL A 88 8.89 0.25 -14.37
C VAL A 88 9.37 1.39 -13.48
N LYS A 89 8.79 2.58 -13.66
CA LYS A 89 9.11 3.83 -12.95
C LYS A 89 7.87 4.45 -12.31
N LYS A 90 8.10 5.44 -11.43
CA LYS A 90 7.04 6.25 -10.84
C LYS A 90 6.25 6.96 -11.95
N GLY A 91 4.94 6.78 -11.96
CA GLY A 91 4.03 7.35 -12.96
C GLY A 91 3.62 6.37 -14.06
N ASP A 92 4.29 5.21 -14.17
CA ASP A 92 3.89 4.18 -15.12
C ASP A 92 2.60 3.48 -14.68
N ARG A 93 1.86 2.98 -15.67
CA ARG A 93 0.60 2.25 -15.46
C ARG A 93 0.84 0.77 -15.62
N ILE A 94 0.34 -0.02 -14.68
CA ILE A 94 0.44 -1.48 -14.67
C ILE A 94 -0.98 -2.06 -14.65
N CYS A 95 -1.30 -2.88 -15.64
CA CYS A 95 -2.57 -3.61 -15.66
C CYS A 95 -2.43 -4.89 -14.84
N ILE A 96 -3.37 -5.12 -13.92
CA ILE A 96 -3.44 -6.33 -13.13
C ILE A 96 -4.68 -7.10 -13.61
N TYR A 97 -4.46 -8.29 -14.17
CA TYR A 97 -5.51 -9.21 -14.56
C TYR A 97 -5.32 -10.51 -13.78
N MET A 98 -5.95 -10.58 -12.61
CA MET A 98 -5.81 -11.68 -11.67
C MET A 98 -7.19 -12.10 -11.15
N PRO A 99 -7.44 -13.41 -10.95
CA PRO A 99 -8.58 -13.86 -10.16
C PRO A 99 -8.37 -13.52 -8.67
N MET A 100 -9.37 -13.85 -7.84
CA MET A 100 -9.18 -13.92 -6.40
C MET A 100 -8.35 -15.18 -6.08
N VAL A 101 -7.03 -14.99 -6.00
CA VAL A 101 -6.00 -16.02 -5.76
C VAL A 101 -5.32 -15.83 -4.42
#